data_AF-A0A7S1G2W9-F1
#
_entry.id   AF-A0A7S1G2W9-F1
#
_cell.length_a   1.000
_cell.length_b   1.000
_cell.length_c   1.000
_cell.angle_alpha   90.00
_cell.angle_beta   90.00
_cell.angle_gamma   90.00
#
_symmetry.space_group_name_H-M   'P 1'
#
loop_
_entity.id
_entity.type
_entity.pdbx_description
1 polymer ?
#
loop_
_entity_poly.entity_id
_entity_poly.type
_entity_poly.pdbx_seq_one_letter_code
_entity_poly.pdbx_strand_id
1 'polypeptide(L)'
;MFSVSILLFPSLSVLSIIFPPITAKSNDIIHTCLDQVHAENSKDVWFLNSTQAEAKYGSIGTWEFCPGTNLNHFFYSRYGFDEDLSRWKTGSITSMSWMFLGASSFNGDLVGWDVGRVTSMSQMFRGASAFNRDISSWDVGSVTSTLQTFMRASSFNGDLSEWDVSRVTSMYQMFYGASSFDGELSRWDVSQVMSMGYMFFEAISFNGEISGWNVGKVTSMYKMFSGATSFNQCLGWDARYAHTKDMFDEVTKGKISNDCPIKKSISSTAKVMETELTSEPIQLTVTPTSSPKIREYPKNYTMHSENEVDTTLKPSILQATKELTHNNLTSNRIHPMQSNIISTIISNRTENTNYDSMQMPYLPRTPEFTPLR
;
A
#
# COMPACT_ATOMS: atom_id res chain seq x y z
N MET A 1 -60.18 -20.38 -42.41
CA MET A 1 -58.76 -20.26 -42.02
C MET A 1 -58.41 -18.77 -42.00
N PHE A 2 -57.59 -18.40 -41.04
CA PHE A 2 -57.63 -17.14 -40.30
C PHE A 2 -57.17 -15.89 -41.06
N SER A 3 -57.85 -14.79 -40.74
CA SER A 3 -57.45 -13.41 -40.99
C SER A 3 -56.19 -13.10 -40.19
N VAL A 4 -55.15 -12.58 -40.85
CA VAL A 4 -53.97 -12.01 -40.19
C VAL A 4 -53.96 -10.51 -40.50
N SER A 5 -54.42 -9.73 -39.54
CA SER A 5 -54.24 -8.29 -39.49
C SER A 5 -52.77 -7.99 -39.19
N ILE A 6 -52.02 -7.51 -40.18
CA ILE A 6 -50.70 -6.91 -39.95
C ILE A 6 -50.95 -5.44 -39.59
N LEU A 7 -50.85 -5.14 -38.30
CA LEU A 7 -50.76 -3.77 -37.80
C LEU A 7 -49.40 -3.20 -38.19
N LEU A 8 -49.41 -2.21 -39.08
CA LEU A 8 -48.29 -1.32 -39.35
C LEU A 8 -48.02 -0.48 -38.09
N PHE A 9 -46.91 -0.74 -37.40
CA PHE A 9 -46.35 0.21 -36.45
C PHE A 9 -45.67 1.35 -37.22
N PRO A 10 -45.94 2.63 -36.90
CA PRO A 10 -45.20 3.73 -37.47
C PRO A 10 -43.75 3.65 -36.97
N SER A 11 -42.81 3.88 -37.89
CA SER A 11 -41.39 3.97 -37.63
C SER A 11 -41.12 4.95 -36.50
N LEU A 12 -40.51 4.45 -35.42
CA LEU A 12 -39.80 5.29 -34.47
C LEU A 12 -38.66 5.95 -35.22
N SER A 13 -38.85 7.22 -35.56
CA SER A 13 -37.79 8.11 -35.98
C SER A 13 -36.73 8.08 -34.88
N VAL A 14 -35.58 7.50 -35.21
CA VAL A 14 -34.36 7.65 -34.41
C VAL A 14 -34.11 9.14 -34.40
N LEU A 15 -34.40 9.79 -33.27
CA LEU A 15 -33.97 11.14 -33.00
C LEU A 15 -32.45 11.04 -32.88
N SER A 16 -31.76 11.14 -34.01
CA SER A 16 -30.34 11.36 -34.06
C SER A 16 -30.11 12.63 -33.26
N ILE A 17 -29.60 12.47 -32.04
CA ILE A 17 -28.99 13.58 -31.31
C ILE A 17 -27.73 13.89 -32.11
N ILE A 18 -27.92 14.74 -33.12
CA ILE A 18 -26.85 15.39 -33.85
C ILE A 18 -26.27 16.36 -32.82
N PHE A 19 -25.25 15.91 -32.10
CA PHE A 19 -24.35 16.87 -31.48
C PHE A 19 -23.86 17.78 -32.60
N PRO A 20 -23.95 19.11 -32.44
CA PRO A 20 -23.39 20.01 -33.43
C PRO A 20 -21.94 19.59 -33.66
N PRO A 21 -21.43 19.63 -34.92
CA PRO A 21 -20.02 19.41 -35.15
C PRO A 21 -19.29 20.37 -34.23
N ILE A 22 -18.52 19.83 -33.28
CA ILE A 22 -17.57 20.63 -32.52
C ILE A 22 -16.62 21.13 -33.59
N THR A 23 -16.87 22.35 -34.04
CA THR A 23 -15.95 23.11 -34.86
C THR A 23 -14.73 23.23 -33.97
N ALA A 24 -13.72 22.40 -34.27
CA ALA A 24 -12.40 22.54 -33.72
C ALA A 24 -11.93 23.92 -34.15
N LYS A 25 -12.17 24.92 -33.31
CA LYS A 25 -11.38 26.14 -33.35
C LYS A 25 -9.96 25.68 -33.05
N SER A 26 -9.16 25.66 -34.09
CA SER A 26 -7.71 25.62 -34.02
C SER A 26 -7.23 26.62 -32.96
N ASN A 27 -6.39 26.13 -32.03
CA ASN A 27 -5.52 26.85 -31.08
C ASN A 27 -5.75 26.67 -29.57
N ASP A 28 -6.36 25.59 -29.09
CA ASP A 28 -6.28 25.26 -27.66
C ASP A 28 -5.14 24.28 -27.39
N ILE A 29 -3.98 24.89 -27.11
CA ILE A 29 -2.89 24.48 -26.23
C ILE A 29 -2.43 23.02 -26.38
N ILE A 30 -1.19 22.85 -26.87
CA ILE A 30 -0.36 21.68 -26.51
C ILE A 30 -0.19 21.78 -24.99
N HIS A 31 -1.13 21.18 -24.26
CA HIS A 31 -1.03 21.04 -22.82
C HIS A 31 0.19 20.17 -22.60
N THR A 32 1.25 20.74 -22.06
CA THR A 32 2.45 19.97 -21.65
C THR A 32 2.07 18.88 -20.66
N CYS A 33 0.92 19.00 -20.00
CA CYS A 33 0.32 18.01 -19.13
C CYS A 33 -1.21 18.24 -19.01
N LEU A 34 -1.96 17.19 -18.72
CA LEU A 34 -3.39 17.22 -18.39
C LEU A 34 -3.58 17.66 -16.94
N ASP A 35 -4.17 18.86 -16.75
CA ASP A 35 -4.74 19.25 -15.46
C ASP A 35 -5.99 18.39 -15.15
N GLN A 36 -6.63 18.61 -13.99
CA GLN A 36 -7.80 17.81 -13.60
C GLN A 36 -8.91 17.84 -14.65
N VAL A 37 -9.26 19.01 -15.19
CA VAL A 37 -10.39 19.15 -16.12
C VAL A 37 -10.06 18.44 -17.43
N HIS A 38 -8.84 18.59 -17.93
CA HIS A 38 -8.40 17.93 -19.15
C HIS A 38 -8.26 16.41 -18.99
N ALA A 39 -7.82 15.93 -17.82
CA ALA A 39 -7.75 14.51 -17.51
C ALA A 39 -9.14 13.86 -17.47
N GLU A 40 -10.12 14.50 -16.82
CA GLU A 40 -11.51 14.00 -16.81
C GLU A 40 -12.11 13.99 -18.22
N ASN A 41 -11.92 15.08 -18.97
CA ASN A 41 -12.42 15.19 -20.34
C ASN A 41 -11.77 14.17 -21.29
N SER A 42 -10.46 13.93 -21.17
CA SER A 42 -9.75 12.95 -22.02
C SER A 42 -10.23 11.54 -21.73
N LYS A 43 -10.38 11.19 -20.44
CA LYS A 43 -10.96 9.93 -19.98
C LYS A 43 -12.38 9.73 -20.51
N ASP A 44 -13.26 10.72 -20.38
CA ASP A 44 -14.65 10.59 -20.81
C ASP A 44 -14.77 10.40 -22.33
N VAL A 45 -13.98 11.15 -23.11
CA VAL A 45 -13.93 10.96 -24.56
C VAL A 45 -13.33 9.59 -24.91
N TRP A 46 -12.30 9.13 -24.22
CA TRP A 46 -11.68 7.81 -24.48
C TRP A 46 -12.70 6.68 -24.36
N PHE A 47 -13.49 6.68 -23.30
CA PHE A 47 -14.50 5.65 -23.07
C PHE A 47 -15.78 5.81 -23.91
N LEU A 48 -15.97 6.95 -24.56
CA LEU A 48 -17.04 7.16 -25.53
C LEU A 48 -16.60 6.76 -26.94
N ASN A 49 -15.41 7.18 -27.34
CA ASN A 49 -14.81 6.94 -28.65
C ASN A 49 -13.28 7.13 -28.58
N SER A 50 -12.54 6.02 -28.51
CA SER A 50 -11.08 6.04 -28.39
C SER A 50 -10.39 6.70 -29.58
N THR A 51 -10.86 6.48 -30.82
CA THR A 51 -10.28 7.13 -32.01
C THR A 51 -10.38 8.66 -31.94
N GLN A 52 -11.49 9.18 -31.44
CA GLN A 52 -11.65 10.63 -31.24
C GLN A 52 -10.76 11.14 -30.10
N ALA A 53 -10.64 10.38 -29.02
CA ALA A 53 -9.75 10.73 -27.92
C ALA A 53 -8.28 10.74 -28.36
N GLU A 54 -7.85 9.74 -29.13
CA GLU A 54 -6.50 9.67 -29.71
C GLU A 54 -6.21 10.86 -30.62
N ALA A 55 -7.15 11.22 -31.49
CA ALA A 55 -6.99 12.36 -32.37
C ALA A 55 -6.87 13.70 -31.62
N LYS A 56 -7.50 13.82 -30.43
CA LYS A 56 -7.55 15.07 -29.65
C LYS A 56 -6.49 15.16 -28.56
N TYR A 57 -6.23 14.08 -27.85
CA TYR A 57 -5.38 14.03 -26.65
C TYR A 57 -4.16 13.11 -26.81
N GLY A 58 -4.02 12.43 -27.95
CA GLY A 58 -3.02 11.38 -28.14
C GLY A 58 -3.43 10.05 -27.50
N SER A 59 -2.62 9.02 -27.76
CA SER A 59 -2.82 7.68 -27.16
C SER A 59 -2.79 7.76 -25.64
N ILE A 60 -3.67 6.99 -24.98
CA ILE A 60 -3.81 7.00 -23.53
C ILE A 60 -2.48 6.75 -22.80
N GLY A 61 -1.62 5.88 -23.33
CA GLY A 61 -0.31 5.60 -22.76
C GLY A 61 0.66 6.78 -22.79
N THR A 62 0.39 7.82 -23.59
CA THR A 62 1.26 9.01 -23.71
C THR A 62 0.77 10.20 -22.90
N TRP A 63 -0.35 10.08 -22.20
CA TRP A 63 -0.89 11.17 -21.38
C TRP A 63 0.06 11.50 -20.23
N GLU A 64 0.41 12.77 -20.11
CA GLU A 64 1.17 13.31 -18.97
C GLU A 64 0.20 14.12 -18.09
N PHE A 65 0.37 14.08 -16.77
CA PHE A 65 -0.52 14.77 -15.83
C PHE A 65 0.19 15.91 -15.13
N CYS A 66 -0.52 17.01 -14.91
CA CYS A 66 0.05 18.14 -14.21
C CYS A 66 0.23 17.84 -12.71
N PRO A 67 1.18 18.51 -12.03
CA PRO A 67 1.27 18.42 -10.59
C PRO A 67 -0.05 18.79 -9.91
N GLY A 68 -0.51 17.95 -8.98
CA GLY A 68 -1.78 18.14 -8.28
C GLY A 68 -2.99 17.51 -8.96
N THR A 69 -2.86 16.94 -10.16
CA THR A 69 -3.93 16.14 -10.76
C THR A 69 -4.21 14.91 -9.90
N ASN A 70 -5.49 14.66 -9.64
CA ASN A 70 -6.00 13.56 -8.83
C ASN A 70 -6.51 12.45 -9.76
N LEU A 71 -5.97 11.24 -9.60
CA LEU A 71 -6.33 10.07 -10.41
C LEU A 71 -7.28 9.12 -9.66
N ASN A 72 -7.92 9.59 -8.60
CA ASN A 72 -8.95 8.82 -7.91
C ASN A 72 -10.07 8.43 -8.90
N HIS A 73 -10.47 7.17 -8.86
CA HIS A 73 -11.55 6.62 -9.69
C HIS A 73 -11.35 6.73 -11.21
N PHE A 74 -10.14 7.04 -11.70
CA PHE A 74 -9.92 7.36 -13.12
C PHE A 74 -10.36 6.24 -14.08
N PHE A 75 -10.28 4.97 -13.65
CA PHE A 75 -10.76 3.79 -14.39
C PHE A 75 -11.82 2.99 -13.62
N TYR A 76 -12.56 3.65 -12.74
CA TYR A 76 -13.61 3.01 -11.94
C TYR A 76 -14.65 2.29 -12.80
N SER A 77 -14.86 1.01 -12.50
CA SER A 77 -15.81 0.09 -13.15
C SER A 77 -15.63 -0.06 -14.66
N ARG A 78 -14.42 0.15 -15.17
CA ARG A 78 -14.09 -0.08 -16.59
C ARG A 78 -13.71 -1.56 -16.80
N TYR A 79 -14.71 -2.43 -16.79
CA TYR A 79 -14.53 -3.90 -16.74
C TYR A 79 -13.51 -4.47 -17.75
N GLY A 80 -13.54 -4.00 -18.99
CA GLY A 80 -12.67 -4.47 -20.07
C GLY A 80 -11.41 -3.63 -20.31
N PHE A 81 -11.09 -2.69 -19.41
CA PHE A 81 -9.94 -1.82 -19.58
C PHE A 81 -8.62 -2.56 -19.29
N ASP A 82 -7.70 -2.55 -20.25
CA ASP A 82 -6.36 -3.17 -20.14
C ASP A 82 -5.34 -2.46 -21.06
N GLU A 83 -5.42 -1.13 -21.11
CA GLU A 83 -4.53 -0.33 -21.95
C GLU A 83 -3.10 -0.26 -21.37
N ASP A 84 -2.11 -0.01 -22.23
CA ASP A 84 -0.72 0.19 -21.80
C ASP A 84 -0.54 1.57 -21.15
N LEU A 85 -0.22 1.57 -19.86
CA LEU A 85 0.03 2.77 -19.04
C LEU A 85 1.49 2.89 -18.56
N SER A 86 2.39 2.06 -19.11
CA SER A 86 3.79 1.94 -18.66
C SER A 86 4.59 3.23 -18.76
N ARG A 87 4.17 4.14 -19.64
CA ARG A 87 4.85 5.41 -19.92
C ARG A 87 4.34 6.59 -19.09
N TRP A 88 3.34 6.38 -18.22
CA TRP A 88 2.80 7.44 -17.39
C TRP A 88 3.81 7.91 -16.34
N LYS A 89 3.94 9.24 -16.19
CA LYS A 89 4.75 9.86 -15.15
C LYS A 89 3.87 10.20 -13.95
N THR A 90 3.91 9.37 -12.92
CA THR A 90 3.02 9.46 -11.75
C THR A 90 3.62 10.16 -10.53
N GLY A 91 4.90 10.56 -10.57
CA GLY A 91 5.62 11.10 -9.41
C GLY A 91 5.08 12.42 -8.82
N SER A 92 4.10 13.06 -9.46
CA SER A 92 3.39 14.22 -8.92
C SER A 92 2.01 13.91 -8.35
N ILE A 93 1.54 12.66 -8.45
CA ILE A 93 0.23 12.21 -8.02
C ILE A 93 0.28 11.85 -6.54
N THR A 94 -0.68 12.35 -5.76
CA THR A 94 -0.73 12.14 -4.30
C THR A 94 -1.83 11.18 -3.85
N SER A 95 -2.78 10.85 -4.74
CA SER A 95 -3.88 9.93 -4.46
C SER A 95 -4.29 9.17 -5.73
N MET A 96 -4.41 7.85 -5.61
CA MET A 96 -4.86 6.91 -6.66
C MET A 96 -5.95 5.97 -6.13
N SER A 97 -6.69 6.44 -5.13
CA SER A 97 -7.73 5.63 -4.49
C SER A 97 -8.81 5.27 -5.52
N TRP A 98 -9.27 4.01 -5.48
CA TRP A 98 -10.29 3.47 -6.39
C TRP A 98 -9.95 3.52 -7.89
N MET A 99 -8.71 3.81 -8.28
CA MET A 99 -8.35 4.06 -9.68
C MET A 99 -8.77 2.93 -10.62
N PHE A 100 -8.52 1.67 -10.26
CA PHE A 100 -8.90 0.46 -11.02
C PHE A 100 -10.00 -0.36 -10.33
N LEU A 101 -10.78 0.24 -9.43
CA LEU A 101 -11.86 -0.47 -8.74
C LEU A 101 -12.88 -1.00 -9.77
N GLY A 102 -13.00 -2.33 -9.87
CA GLY A 102 -13.91 -3.01 -10.79
C GLY A 102 -13.41 -3.11 -12.23
N ALA A 103 -12.17 -2.70 -12.53
CA ALA A 103 -11.54 -2.92 -13.82
C ALA A 103 -11.08 -4.38 -13.95
N SER A 104 -12.04 -5.31 -14.08
CA SER A 104 -11.83 -6.76 -13.93
C SER A 104 -10.79 -7.37 -14.86
N SER A 105 -10.63 -6.82 -16.07
CA SER A 105 -9.66 -7.26 -17.07
C SER A 105 -8.29 -6.58 -16.95
N PHE A 106 -8.15 -5.56 -16.09
CA PHE A 106 -6.93 -4.77 -16.03
C PHE A 106 -5.75 -5.60 -15.53
N ASN A 107 -4.70 -5.63 -16.33
CA ASN A 107 -3.42 -6.27 -16.06
C ASN A 107 -2.29 -5.53 -16.79
N GLY A 108 -2.36 -4.20 -16.88
CA GLY A 108 -1.36 -3.35 -17.51
C GLY A 108 -0.07 -3.25 -16.68
N ASP A 109 1.07 -3.07 -17.36
CA ASP A 109 2.38 -2.91 -16.71
C ASP A 109 2.51 -1.55 -16.00
N LEU A 110 2.90 -1.58 -14.72
CA LEU A 110 3.03 -0.42 -13.85
C LEU A 110 4.41 -0.31 -13.18
N VAL A 111 5.39 -1.11 -13.62
CA VAL A 111 6.73 -1.16 -12.99
C VAL A 111 7.43 0.21 -12.97
N GLY A 112 7.15 1.05 -13.96
CA GLY A 112 7.74 2.39 -14.12
C GLY A 112 7.03 3.51 -13.34
N TRP A 113 5.95 3.21 -12.62
CA TRP A 113 5.22 4.23 -11.86
C TRP A 113 5.99 4.66 -10.61
N ASP A 114 6.14 5.97 -10.44
CA ASP A 114 6.61 6.57 -9.19
C ASP A 114 5.40 6.87 -8.30
N VAL A 115 5.29 6.14 -7.18
CA VAL A 115 4.21 6.26 -6.20
C VAL A 115 4.68 6.84 -4.86
N GLY A 116 5.92 7.34 -4.77
CA GLY A 116 6.54 7.77 -3.50
C GLY A 116 5.82 8.93 -2.80
N ARG A 117 4.96 9.66 -3.52
CA ARG A 117 4.11 10.75 -2.97
C ARG A 117 2.66 10.34 -2.69
N VAL A 118 2.27 9.11 -3.04
CA VAL A 118 0.90 8.62 -2.82
C VAL A 118 0.71 8.35 -1.33
N THR A 119 -0.36 8.91 -0.76
CA THR A 119 -0.69 8.72 0.68
C THR A 119 -1.82 7.72 0.91
N SER A 120 -2.63 7.45 -0.11
CA SER A 120 -3.72 6.45 -0.05
C SER A 120 -3.83 5.63 -1.34
N MET A 121 -3.79 4.31 -1.16
CA MET A 121 -4.05 3.30 -2.21
C MET A 121 -5.39 2.57 -1.96
N SER A 122 -6.28 3.20 -1.20
CA SER A 122 -7.54 2.60 -0.78
C SER A 122 -8.34 2.13 -2.00
N GLN A 123 -8.71 0.84 -2.02
CA GLN A 123 -9.50 0.19 -3.07
C GLN A 123 -8.91 0.27 -4.49
N MET A 124 -7.63 0.61 -4.66
CA MET A 124 -7.04 0.87 -5.98
C MET A 124 -7.24 -0.26 -6.99
N PHE A 125 -7.05 -1.52 -6.58
CA PHE A 125 -7.23 -2.72 -7.42
C PHE A 125 -8.40 -3.60 -6.98
N ARG A 126 -9.33 -3.06 -6.20
CA ARG A 126 -10.46 -3.86 -5.71
C ARG A 126 -11.30 -4.36 -6.88
N GLY A 127 -11.44 -5.68 -7.02
CA GLY A 127 -12.16 -6.33 -8.12
C GLY A 127 -11.44 -6.30 -9.48
N ALA A 128 -10.18 -5.88 -9.54
CA ALA A 128 -9.33 -6.04 -10.72
C ALA A 128 -8.86 -7.52 -10.81
N SER A 129 -9.79 -8.42 -11.11
CA SER A 129 -9.61 -9.87 -10.98
C SER A 129 -8.45 -10.45 -11.79
N ALA A 130 -8.10 -9.84 -12.92
CA ALA A 130 -7.00 -10.26 -13.79
C ALA A 130 -5.63 -9.69 -13.38
N PHE A 131 -5.60 -8.70 -12.47
CA PHE A 131 -4.37 -7.98 -12.14
C PHE A 131 -3.36 -8.89 -11.42
N ASN A 132 -2.18 -9.06 -12.02
CA ASN A 132 -1.06 -9.81 -11.44
C ASN A 132 0.29 -9.30 -12.00
N ARG A 133 0.47 -7.97 -12.00
CA ARG A 133 1.72 -7.35 -12.45
C ARG A 133 2.67 -7.05 -11.30
N ASP A 134 3.93 -6.89 -11.67
CA ASP A 134 5.00 -6.52 -10.77
C ASP A 134 4.83 -5.08 -10.29
N ILE A 135 4.75 -4.94 -8.97
CA ILE A 135 4.68 -3.68 -8.22
C ILE A 135 5.66 -3.72 -7.03
N SER A 136 6.62 -4.64 -7.05
CA SER A 136 7.60 -4.83 -5.98
C SER A 136 8.51 -3.60 -5.81
N SER A 137 8.75 -2.86 -6.90
CA SER A 137 9.59 -1.65 -6.93
C SER A 137 8.94 -0.40 -6.37
N TRP A 138 7.65 -0.44 -6.04
CA TRP A 138 6.91 0.73 -5.58
C TRP A 138 7.35 1.18 -4.19
N ASP A 139 7.75 2.45 -4.07
CA ASP A 139 8.01 3.09 -2.78
C ASP A 139 6.69 3.50 -2.12
N VAL A 140 6.17 2.64 -1.24
CA VAL A 140 4.91 2.87 -0.51
C VAL A 140 5.11 3.51 0.87
N GLY A 141 6.32 3.99 1.21
CA GLY A 141 6.64 4.54 2.54
C GLY A 141 5.88 5.82 2.92
N SER A 142 5.16 6.44 2.00
CA SER A 142 4.25 7.57 2.27
C SER A 142 2.79 7.15 2.49
N VAL A 143 2.44 5.88 2.21
CA VAL A 143 1.06 5.38 2.27
C VAL A 143 0.63 5.16 3.72
N THR A 144 -0.53 5.71 4.08
CA THR A 144 -1.12 5.54 5.42
C THR A 144 -2.34 4.61 5.44
N SER A 145 -2.90 4.27 4.27
CA SER A 145 -4.07 3.40 4.12
C SER A 145 -3.94 2.47 2.91
N THR A 146 -4.06 1.16 3.16
CA THR A 146 -4.15 0.08 2.16
C THR A 146 -5.52 -0.62 2.20
N LEU A 147 -6.54 0.11 2.69
CA LEU A 147 -7.91 -0.36 2.81
C LEU A 147 -8.38 -1.02 1.51
N GLN A 148 -8.72 -2.30 1.54
CA GLN A 148 -9.29 -3.05 0.41
C GLN A 148 -8.47 -3.00 -0.89
N THR A 149 -7.17 -2.67 -0.86
CA THR A 149 -6.39 -2.41 -2.09
C THR A 149 -6.45 -3.55 -3.11
N PHE A 150 -6.35 -4.81 -2.67
CA PHE A 150 -6.41 -6.01 -3.51
C PHE A 150 -7.66 -6.86 -3.26
N MET A 151 -8.71 -6.29 -2.65
CA MET A 151 -9.95 -7.02 -2.38
C MET A 151 -10.53 -7.57 -3.68
N ARG A 152 -10.68 -8.90 -3.79
CA ARG A 152 -11.16 -9.63 -4.97
C ARG A 152 -10.29 -9.45 -6.23
N ALA A 153 -9.02 -9.06 -6.08
CA ALA A 153 -8.03 -9.21 -7.15
C ALA A 153 -7.59 -10.69 -7.20
N SER A 154 -8.47 -11.56 -7.69
CA SER A 154 -8.38 -13.01 -7.49
C SER A 154 -7.09 -13.64 -8.02
N SER A 155 -6.52 -13.09 -9.10
CA SER A 155 -5.28 -13.59 -9.72
C SER A 155 -4.00 -12.99 -9.13
N PHE A 156 -4.13 -11.99 -8.25
CA PHE A 156 -2.98 -11.25 -7.74
C PHE A 156 -2.11 -12.14 -6.84
N ASN A 157 -0.83 -12.23 -7.18
CA ASN A 157 0.23 -12.89 -6.39
C ASN A 157 1.58 -12.19 -6.59
N GLY A 158 1.56 -10.85 -6.72
CA GLY A 158 2.77 -10.05 -6.87
C GLY A 158 3.61 -10.03 -5.60
N ASP A 159 4.93 -9.84 -5.75
CA ASP A 159 5.85 -9.67 -4.63
C ASP A 159 5.64 -8.30 -3.97
N LEU A 160 5.43 -8.32 -2.66
CA LEU A 160 5.24 -7.14 -1.81
C LEU A 160 6.25 -7.10 -0.64
N SER A 161 7.25 -7.97 -0.64
CA SER A 161 8.16 -8.18 0.49
C SER A 161 8.97 -6.94 0.87
N GLU A 162 9.27 -6.08 -0.11
CA GLU A 162 10.03 -4.84 0.05
C GLU A 162 9.16 -3.59 0.28
N TRP A 163 7.84 -3.74 0.39
CA TRP A 163 6.95 -2.63 0.73
C TRP A 163 7.15 -2.15 2.17
N ASP A 164 7.49 -0.87 2.36
CA ASP A 164 7.50 -0.22 3.67
C ASP A 164 6.08 0.18 4.10
N VAL A 165 5.44 -0.69 4.88
CA VAL A 165 4.09 -0.45 5.44
C VAL A 165 4.11 0.14 6.86
N SER A 166 5.26 0.63 7.35
CA SER A 166 5.44 1.10 8.74
C SER A 166 4.54 2.28 9.13
N ARG A 167 3.99 3.00 8.15
CA ARG A 167 3.06 4.13 8.32
C ARG A 167 1.59 3.78 8.11
N VAL A 168 1.30 2.54 7.69
CA VAL A 168 -0.07 2.09 7.45
C VAL A 168 -0.80 1.92 8.78
N THR A 169 -1.99 2.51 8.86
CA THR A 169 -2.84 2.44 10.08
C THR A 169 -4.02 1.49 9.93
N SER A 170 -4.40 1.13 8.70
CA SER A 170 -5.50 0.21 8.42
C SER A 170 -5.17 -0.68 7.22
N MET A 171 -5.30 -1.99 7.43
CA MET A 171 -5.17 -3.05 6.42
C MET A 171 -6.49 -3.83 6.25
N TYR A 172 -7.61 -3.21 6.66
CA TYR A 172 -8.93 -3.82 6.61
C TYR A 172 -9.26 -4.31 5.18
N GLN A 173 -9.60 -5.59 5.06
CA GLN A 173 -9.95 -6.25 3.80
C GLN A 173 -8.89 -6.15 2.67
N MET A 174 -7.62 -5.86 2.96
CA MET A 174 -6.59 -5.62 1.94
C MET A 174 -6.50 -6.75 0.90
N PHE A 175 -6.54 -8.01 1.33
CA PHE A 175 -6.48 -9.22 0.49
C PHE A 175 -7.76 -10.07 0.56
N TYR A 176 -8.90 -9.50 0.97
CA TYR A 176 -10.16 -10.23 1.00
C TYR A 176 -10.41 -10.85 -0.39
N GLY A 177 -10.56 -12.17 -0.49
CA GLY A 177 -10.87 -12.87 -1.73
C GLY A 177 -9.78 -12.76 -2.81
N ALA A 178 -8.55 -12.36 -2.46
CA ALA A 178 -7.38 -12.48 -3.34
C ALA A 178 -6.92 -13.94 -3.33
N SER A 179 -7.68 -14.81 -3.99
CA SER A 179 -7.59 -16.27 -3.84
C SER A 179 -6.22 -16.87 -4.17
N SER A 180 -5.47 -16.26 -5.09
CA SER A 180 -4.14 -16.72 -5.51
C SER A 180 -2.98 -16.15 -4.69
N PHE A 181 -3.23 -15.21 -3.79
CA PHE A 181 -2.18 -14.52 -3.06
C PHE A 181 -1.53 -15.41 -1.99
N ASP A 182 -0.21 -15.58 -2.06
CA ASP A 182 0.65 -16.28 -1.10
C ASP A 182 2.00 -15.54 -0.92
N GLY A 183 1.96 -14.20 -0.97
CA GLY A 183 3.17 -13.37 -0.91
C GLY A 183 3.90 -13.45 0.43
N GLU A 184 5.22 -13.25 0.39
CA GLU A 184 6.10 -13.15 1.56
C GLU A 184 5.92 -11.79 2.26
N LEU A 185 5.49 -11.81 3.52
CA LEU A 185 5.15 -10.60 4.29
C LEU A 185 5.89 -10.50 5.64
N SER A 186 6.85 -11.38 5.94
CA SER A 186 7.50 -11.45 7.25
C SER A 186 8.27 -10.18 7.64
N ARG A 187 8.71 -9.37 6.65
CA ARG A 187 9.48 -8.13 6.83
C ARG A 187 8.60 -6.89 7.07
N TRP A 188 7.29 -7.02 6.95
CA TRP A 188 6.38 -5.89 7.14
C TRP A 188 6.35 -5.43 8.60
N ASP A 189 6.59 -4.13 8.81
CA ASP A 189 6.37 -3.48 10.10
C ASP A 189 4.90 -3.06 10.23
N VAL A 190 4.11 -3.90 10.89
CA VAL A 190 2.68 -3.63 11.14
C VAL A 190 2.41 -2.97 12.49
N SER A 191 3.44 -2.45 13.17
CA SER A 191 3.33 -1.94 14.54
C SER A 191 2.42 -0.72 14.72
N GLN A 192 2.08 -0.03 13.61
CA GLN A 192 1.15 1.10 13.60
C GLN A 192 -0.27 0.72 13.17
N VAL A 193 -0.51 -0.52 12.73
CA VAL A 193 -1.81 -0.96 12.22
C VAL A 193 -2.81 -1.12 13.37
N MET A 194 -3.99 -0.51 13.21
CA MET A 194 -5.09 -0.55 14.17
C MET A 194 -6.22 -1.50 13.74
N SER A 195 -6.35 -1.81 12.44
CA SER A 195 -7.42 -2.67 11.92
C SER A 195 -6.89 -3.64 10.85
N MET A 196 -7.14 -4.94 11.08
CA MET A 196 -6.83 -6.06 10.18
C MET A 196 -8.07 -6.93 9.93
N GLY A 197 -9.27 -6.44 10.24
CA GLY A 197 -10.52 -7.17 10.01
C GLY A 197 -10.62 -7.62 8.56
N TYR A 198 -10.96 -8.90 8.36
CA TYR A 198 -11.09 -9.56 7.07
C TYR A 198 -9.87 -9.45 6.13
N MET A 199 -8.68 -9.12 6.63
CA MET A 199 -7.52 -8.84 5.77
C MET A 199 -7.21 -9.97 4.77
N PHE A 200 -7.31 -11.23 5.21
CA PHE A 200 -7.10 -12.43 4.40
C PHE A 200 -8.36 -13.31 4.30
N PHE A 201 -9.55 -12.73 4.51
CA PHE A 201 -10.79 -13.48 4.42
C PHE A 201 -10.95 -14.04 3.01
N GLU A 202 -11.18 -15.34 2.86
CA GLU A 202 -11.22 -16.05 1.56
C GLU A 202 -9.95 -15.91 0.69
N ALA A 203 -8.80 -15.56 1.29
CA ALA A 203 -7.49 -15.64 0.62
C ALA A 203 -7.00 -17.11 0.61
N ILE A 204 -7.63 -17.93 -0.22
CA ILE A 204 -7.54 -19.40 -0.22
C ILE A 204 -6.10 -19.94 -0.16
N SER A 205 -5.20 -19.36 -0.95
CA SER A 205 -3.81 -19.84 -1.07
C SER A 205 -2.87 -19.32 0.00
N PHE A 206 -3.26 -18.29 0.76
CA PHE A 206 -2.35 -17.58 1.65
C PHE A 206 -1.88 -18.47 2.81
N ASN A 207 -0.56 -18.67 2.91
CA ASN A 207 0.09 -19.31 4.05
C ASN A 207 1.43 -18.64 4.43
N GLY A 208 1.62 -17.38 4.03
CA GLY A 208 2.83 -16.60 4.29
C GLY A 208 3.19 -16.52 5.77
N GLU A 209 4.49 -16.46 6.07
CA GLU A 209 4.97 -16.41 7.44
C GLU A 209 4.83 -15.00 8.03
N ILE A 210 4.04 -14.91 9.10
CA ILE A 210 3.66 -13.65 9.76
C ILE A 210 3.78 -13.73 11.29
N SER A 211 4.32 -14.82 11.84
CA SER A 211 4.46 -15.01 13.30
C SER A 211 5.28 -13.90 13.98
N GLY A 212 6.13 -13.19 13.23
CA GLY A 212 6.97 -12.08 13.71
C GLY A 212 6.29 -10.71 13.78
N TRP A 213 5.03 -10.56 13.32
CA TRP A 213 4.33 -9.28 13.33
C TRP A 213 4.04 -8.76 14.73
N ASN A 214 4.27 -7.45 14.94
CA ASN A 214 3.86 -6.76 16.15
C ASN A 214 2.42 -6.23 16.01
N VAL A 215 1.46 -6.97 16.56
CA VAL A 215 0.03 -6.65 16.47
C VAL A 215 -0.53 -5.93 17.70
N GLY A 216 0.32 -5.43 18.61
CA GLY A 216 -0.12 -4.91 19.91
C GLY A 216 -1.05 -3.69 19.86
N LYS A 217 -1.11 -2.97 18.72
CA LYS A 217 -2.06 -1.86 18.49
C LYS A 217 -3.34 -2.25 17.77
N VAL A 218 -3.43 -3.48 17.26
CA VAL A 218 -4.58 -3.93 16.47
C VAL A 218 -5.80 -4.06 17.39
N THR A 219 -6.90 -3.45 16.98
CA THR A 219 -8.18 -3.46 17.71
C THR A 219 -9.20 -4.41 17.08
N SER A 220 -9.02 -4.80 15.82
CA SER A 220 -9.93 -5.72 15.11
C SER A 220 -9.17 -6.67 14.18
N MET A 221 -9.42 -7.96 14.37
CA MET A 221 -9.00 -9.08 13.50
C MET A 221 -10.21 -9.94 13.13
N TYR A 222 -11.41 -9.34 13.15
CA TYR A 222 -12.66 -10.04 12.88
C TYR A 222 -12.59 -10.74 11.52
N LYS A 223 -12.78 -12.06 11.51
CA LYS A 223 -12.71 -12.91 10.29
C LYS A 223 -11.43 -12.77 9.47
N MET A 224 -10.31 -12.40 10.08
CA MET A 224 -9.07 -12.12 9.35
C MET A 224 -8.62 -13.27 8.45
N PHE A 225 -8.74 -14.53 8.89
CA PHE A 225 -8.32 -15.72 8.15
C PHE A 225 -9.46 -16.69 7.83
N SER A 226 -10.72 -16.35 8.12
CA SER A 226 -11.84 -17.24 7.78
C SER A 226 -11.90 -17.44 6.25
N GLY A 227 -12.01 -18.69 5.82
CA GLY A 227 -11.93 -19.11 4.42
C GLY A 227 -10.52 -19.16 3.82
N ALA A 228 -9.47 -18.80 4.55
CA ALA A 228 -8.08 -18.96 4.10
C ALA A 228 -7.61 -20.41 4.33
N THR A 229 -8.10 -21.32 3.50
CA THR A 229 -8.01 -22.78 3.73
C THR A 229 -6.57 -23.33 3.77
N SER A 230 -5.61 -22.66 3.14
CA SER A 230 -4.20 -23.03 3.19
C SER A 230 -3.49 -22.56 4.47
N PHE A 231 -4.06 -21.58 5.18
CA PHE A 231 -3.43 -20.96 6.33
C PHE A 231 -3.36 -21.92 7.53
N ASN A 232 -2.15 -22.26 7.94
CA ASN A 232 -1.87 -23.21 9.02
C ASN A 232 -0.80 -22.74 10.02
N GLN A 233 -0.49 -21.45 10.03
CA GLN A 233 0.56 -20.88 10.89
C GLN A 233 0.17 -20.88 12.38
N CYS A 234 1.18 -21.02 13.24
CA CYS A 234 1.08 -20.89 14.69
C CYS A 234 1.58 -19.49 15.09
N LEU A 235 0.69 -18.62 15.54
CA LEU A 235 0.99 -17.22 15.81
C LEU A 235 1.18 -16.99 17.31
N GLY A 236 2.41 -16.61 17.71
CA GLY A 236 2.75 -16.21 19.09
C GLY A 236 2.39 -14.76 19.41
N TRP A 237 1.34 -14.23 18.77
CA TRP A 237 0.98 -12.83 18.83
C TRP A 237 0.37 -12.42 20.16
N ASP A 238 0.75 -11.23 20.65
CA ASP A 238 0.03 -10.56 21.73
C ASP A 238 -1.17 -9.77 21.17
N ALA A 239 -2.31 -10.45 21.05
CA ALA A 239 -3.55 -9.90 20.50
C ALA A 239 -4.57 -9.49 21.59
N ARG A 240 -4.14 -9.21 22.82
CA ARG A 240 -5.03 -9.00 23.98
C ARG A 240 -6.04 -7.85 23.81
N TYR A 241 -5.76 -6.89 22.94
CA TYR A 241 -6.62 -5.73 22.65
C TYR A 241 -7.44 -5.87 21.37
N ALA A 242 -7.20 -6.93 20.59
CA ALA A 242 -7.86 -7.15 19.31
C ALA A 242 -9.17 -7.92 19.48
N HIS A 243 -10.22 -7.51 18.76
CA HIS A 243 -11.40 -8.33 18.57
C HIS A 243 -11.11 -9.45 17.56
N THR A 244 -10.84 -10.66 18.06
CA THR A 244 -10.45 -11.86 17.30
C THR A 244 -11.60 -12.83 17.01
N LYS A 245 -12.85 -12.39 17.17
CA LYS A 245 -14.03 -13.22 16.88
C LYS A 245 -13.98 -13.75 15.44
N ASP A 246 -14.27 -15.05 15.29
CA ASP A 246 -14.31 -15.75 14.00
C ASP A 246 -13.03 -15.56 13.17
N MET A 247 -11.91 -15.18 13.80
CA MET A 247 -10.65 -14.91 13.11
C MET A 247 -10.18 -16.12 12.30
N PHE A 248 -10.38 -17.31 12.86
CA PHE A 248 -10.27 -18.60 12.19
C PHE A 248 -11.66 -19.26 12.19
N ASP A 249 -11.94 -20.07 11.17
CA ASP A 249 -13.14 -20.90 11.07
C ASP A 249 -12.79 -22.39 11.00
N GLU A 250 -13.79 -23.26 10.81
CA GLU A 250 -13.61 -24.72 10.84
C GLU A 250 -12.68 -25.26 9.73
N VAL A 251 -12.49 -24.51 8.64
CA VAL A 251 -11.64 -24.93 7.51
C VAL A 251 -10.21 -24.42 7.63
N THR A 252 -9.98 -23.38 8.45
CA THR A 252 -8.69 -22.73 8.62
C THR A 252 -7.93 -23.37 9.78
N LYS A 253 -6.68 -23.80 9.55
CA LYS A 253 -5.89 -24.55 10.55
C LYS A 253 -4.98 -23.68 11.41
N GLY A 254 -4.90 -22.39 11.11
CA GLY A 254 -4.12 -21.41 11.87
C GLY A 254 -4.61 -21.25 13.31
N LYS A 255 -3.72 -20.78 14.18
CA LYS A 255 -4.06 -20.53 15.59
C LYS A 255 -3.21 -19.42 16.19
N ILE A 256 -3.75 -18.77 17.23
CA ILE A 256 -2.96 -17.96 18.17
C ILE A 256 -2.80 -18.77 19.45
N SER A 257 -1.57 -18.93 19.93
CA SER A 257 -1.29 -19.58 21.22
C SER A 257 0.01 -19.02 21.82
N ASN A 258 0.08 -18.99 23.15
CA ASN A 258 1.31 -18.69 23.89
C ASN A 258 2.40 -19.76 23.69
N ASP A 259 2.03 -20.95 23.21
CA ASP A 259 2.97 -22.02 22.88
C ASP A 259 3.61 -21.85 21.49
N CYS A 260 3.12 -20.89 20.69
CA CYS A 260 3.68 -20.63 19.37
C CYS A 260 5.03 -19.90 19.48
N PRO A 261 5.99 -20.17 18.58
CA PRO A 261 7.27 -19.46 18.55
C PRO A 261 7.06 -17.95 18.39
N ILE A 262 7.68 -17.16 19.24
CA ILE A 262 7.73 -15.70 19.08
C ILE A 262 8.99 -15.38 18.28
N LYS A 263 8.82 -15.07 17.00
CA LYS A 263 9.89 -14.49 16.19
C LYS A 263 9.91 -12.98 16.42
N LYS A 264 11.10 -12.38 16.56
CA LYS A 264 11.20 -10.91 16.58
C LYS A 264 10.95 -10.39 15.17
N SER A 265 10.12 -9.35 15.06
CA SER A 265 9.95 -8.58 13.82
C SER A 265 11.32 -8.06 13.36
N ILE A 266 11.67 -8.38 12.11
CA ILE A 266 12.83 -7.80 11.43
C ILE A 266 12.26 -6.67 10.57
N SER A 267 12.22 -5.46 11.12
CA SER A 267 11.68 -4.28 10.42
C SER A 267 12.53 -3.93 9.20
N SER A 268 11.89 -3.59 8.09
CA SER A 268 12.51 -3.12 6.83
C SER A 268 13.11 -1.71 6.90
N THR A 269 13.21 -1.10 8.09
CA THR A 269 13.75 0.27 8.28
C THR A 269 15.24 0.43 7.97
N ALA A 270 15.93 -0.62 7.54
CA ALA A 270 17.31 -0.55 7.10
C ALA A 270 17.40 -0.65 5.57
N LYS A 271 17.12 0.46 4.87
CA LYS A 271 17.73 0.72 3.56
C LYS A 271 19.23 0.96 3.81
N VAL A 272 19.95 -0.11 4.17
CA VAL A 272 21.40 -0.08 4.28
C VAL A 272 21.88 0.15 2.85
N MET A 273 22.37 1.35 2.56
CA MET A 273 23.34 1.50 1.50
C MET A 273 24.54 0.68 1.94
N GLU A 274 24.59 -0.59 1.53
CA GLU A 274 25.82 -1.37 1.57
C GLU A 274 26.77 -0.69 0.59
N THR A 275 27.59 0.21 1.14
CA THR A 275 28.83 0.60 0.51
C THR A 275 29.76 -0.59 0.70
N GLU A 276 29.94 -1.38 -0.37
CA GLU A 276 30.95 -2.43 -0.42
C GLU A 276 32.32 -1.81 -0.10
N LEU A 277 32.79 -1.99 1.13
CA LEU A 277 34.20 -1.87 1.46
C LEU A 277 34.88 -3.15 0.93
N THR A 278 35.27 -3.11 -0.34
CA THR A 278 36.22 -4.08 -0.88
C THR A 278 37.52 -3.96 -0.09
N SER A 279 37.78 -4.95 0.76
CA SER A 279 39.01 -5.06 1.52
C SER A 279 40.10 -5.68 0.63
N GLU A 280 40.79 -4.85 -0.15
CA GLU A 280 42.09 -5.25 -0.67
C GLU A 280 43.15 -5.19 0.46
N PRO A 281 43.92 -6.25 0.72
CA PRO A 281 44.94 -6.23 1.75
C PRO A 281 46.16 -5.42 1.29
N ILE A 282 46.46 -4.35 2.02
CA ILE A 282 47.70 -3.57 1.90
C ILE A 282 48.88 -4.47 2.28
N GLN A 283 49.75 -4.78 1.31
CA GLN A 283 51.02 -5.46 1.55
C GLN A 283 52.05 -4.46 2.12
N LEU A 284 52.31 -4.53 3.42
CA LEU A 284 53.41 -3.82 4.08
C LEU A 284 54.70 -4.65 3.99
N THR A 285 55.60 -4.26 3.10
CA THR A 285 56.96 -4.79 3.04
C THR A 285 57.83 -4.11 4.10
N VAL A 286 58.14 -4.82 5.18
CA VAL A 286 59.12 -4.39 6.19
C VAL A 286 60.46 -5.07 5.91
N THR A 287 61.50 -4.28 5.64
CA THR A 287 62.89 -4.76 5.54
C THR A 287 63.54 -4.82 6.93
N PRO A 288 64.37 -5.84 7.22
CA PRO A 288 64.87 -6.10 8.56
C PRO A 288 66.18 -5.35 8.83
N THR A 289 66.29 -4.70 9.99
CA THR A 289 67.59 -4.34 10.57
C THR A 289 67.66 -4.75 12.05
N SER A 290 68.58 -5.69 12.30
CA SER A 290 69.36 -5.96 13.52
C SER A 290 68.68 -5.94 14.91
N SER A 291 68.53 -7.14 15.47
CA SER A 291 68.63 -7.47 16.91
C SER A 291 69.92 -6.90 17.55
N PRO A 292 70.13 -6.84 18.90
CA PRO A 292 69.55 -7.72 19.92
C PRO A 292 69.29 -7.13 21.34
N LYS A 293 68.44 -7.79 22.13
CA LYS A 293 68.83 -8.54 23.35
C LYS A 293 67.60 -8.93 24.18
N ILE A 294 67.59 -10.21 24.53
CA ILE A 294 66.63 -10.91 25.39
C ILE A 294 66.83 -10.45 26.84
N ARG A 295 65.74 -10.18 27.55
CA ARG A 295 65.67 -10.35 29.00
C ARG A 295 64.38 -11.05 29.37
N GLU A 296 64.54 -12.15 30.07
CA GLU A 296 63.52 -13.08 30.54
C GLU A 296 62.56 -12.42 31.54
N TYR A 297 61.28 -12.79 31.47
CA TYR A 297 60.32 -12.65 32.57
C TYR A 297 60.10 -14.03 33.20
N PRO A 298 60.06 -14.16 34.54
CA PRO A 298 59.42 -15.30 35.16
C PRO A 298 57.90 -15.08 35.29
N LYS A 299 57.16 -16.15 35.02
CA LYS A 299 55.73 -16.35 35.29
C LYS A 299 55.45 -16.17 36.78
N ASN A 300 54.30 -15.59 37.15
CA ASN A 300 53.25 -16.25 37.95
C ASN A 300 52.18 -15.30 38.53
N TYR A 301 50.93 -15.77 38.40
CA TYR A 301 49.83 -15.76 39.37
C TYR A 301 48.96 -14.52 39.70
N THR A 302 47.66 -14.78 39.49
CA THR A 302 46.44 -14.42 40.24
C THR A 302 45.89 -12.99 40.28
N MET A 303 44.60 -12.92 39.96
CA MET A 303 43.68 -11.81 40.21
C MET A 303 43.59 -11.48 41.70
N HIS A 304 43.61 -10.19 42.01
CA HIS A 304 42.79 -9.59 43.06
C HIS A 304 42.40 -8.16 42.70
N SER A 305 41.33 -7.76 43.35
CA SER A 305 40.44 -6.63 43.18
C SER A 305 40.99 -5.28 43.65
N GLU A 306 40.29 -4.23 43.18
CA GLU A 306 40.12 -2.88 43.75
C GLU A 306 41.16 -1.79 43.44
N ASN A 307 40.68 -0.85 42.61
CA ASN A 307 40.71 0.62 42.73
C ASN A 307 41.96 1.30 43.29
N GLU A 308 42.66 2.05 42.44
CA GLU A 308 43.10 3.39 42.81
C GLU A 308 43.27 4.31 41.58
N VAL A 309 42.91 5.57 41.78
CA VAL A 309 42.92 6.69 40.84
C VAL A 309 44.30 7.34 40.90
N ASP A 310 44.95 7.57 39.75
CA ASP A 310 45.78 8.78 39.57
C ASP A 310 45.98 9.12 38.09
N THR A 311 46.44 10.34 37.89
CA THR A 311 46.08 11.31 36.88
C THR A 311 47.24 11.59 35.94
N THR A 312 46.99 11.57 34.62
CA THR A 312 47.71 12.44 33.67
C THR A 312 46.84 12.72 32.43
N LEU A 313 46.35 13.97 32.39
CA LEU A 313 45.98 14.78 31.20
C LEU A 313 46.89 14.48 29.98
N LYS A 314 46.47 14.52 28.70
CA LYS A 314 45.60 15.45 27.93
C LYS A 314 45.63 14.99 26.43
N PRO A 315 44.93 15.61 25.44
CA PRO A 315 43.49 15.84 25.28
C PRO A 315 42.98 15.63 23.82
N SER A 316 41.81 15.01 23.64
CA SER A 316 40.87 15.41 22.58
C SER A 316 39.52 14.73 22.80
N ILE A 317 38.44 15.48 22.56
CA ILE A 317 37.01 15.15 22.76
C ILE A 317 36.44 15.75 24.05
N LEU A 318 36.40 17.09 24.07
CA LEU A 318 35.46 17.91 24.83
C LEU A 318 34.73 18.83 23.82
N GLN A 319 33.57 18.40 23.35
CA GLN A 319 32.47 19.18 22.75
C GLN A 319 31.38 18.15 22.41
N ALA A 320 30.15 18.16 22.92
CA ALA A 320 29.43 19.13 23.72
C ALA A 320 28.29 18.37 24.45
N THR A 321 28.21 18.49 25.77
CA THR A 321 27.00 18.18 26.55
C THR A 321 27.00 19.03 27.82
N LYS A 322 26.10 20.03 27.83
CA LYS A 322 25.69 21.03 28.86
C LYS A 322 25.56 22.34 28.08
N GLU A 323 24.42 22.99 27.99
CA GLU A 323 23.49 23.45 29.04
C GLU A 323 22.05 23.37 28.46
N LEU A 324 20.99 23.11 29.20
CA LEU A 324 20.34 24.09 30.08
C LEU A 324 19.28 23.40 30.96
N THR A 325 19.48 23.44 32.26
CA THR A 325 18.40 23.41 33.24
C THR A 325 18.41 24.74 33.99
N HIS A 326 17.20 25.27 34.23
CA HIS A 326 16.84 26.41 35.10
C HIS A 326 17.01 27.83 34.54
N ASN A 327 15.87 28.47 34.21
CA ASN A 327 15.32 29.54 35.05
C ASN A 327 13.88 29.92 34.63
N ASN A 328 12.96 29.82 35.59
CA ASN A 328 11.66 30.49 35.59
C ASN A 328 11.84 31.97 36.01
N LEU A 329 11.14 32.91 35.37
CA LEU A 329 10.12 33.81 35.98
C LEU A 329 9.87 35.11 35.16
N THR A 330 8.59 35.29 34.81
CA THR A 330 7.76 36.52 34.86
C THR A 330 7.85 37.63 33.78
N SER A 331 6.73 37.75 33.03
CA SER A 331 5.77 38.89 33.02
C SER A 331 5.52 39.65 31.69
N ASN A 332 4.30 39.44 31.17
CA ASN A 332 3.36 40.40 30.56
C ASN A 332 3.72 41.27 29.34
N ARG A 333 3.07 40.99 28.20
CA ARG A 333 1.90 41.71 27.61
C ARG A 333 1.50 41.02 26.26
N ILE A 334 0.31 40.40 26.14
CA ILE A 334 -0.96 40.96 25.56
C ILE A 334 -0.80 41.24 24.03
N HIS A 335 -1.50 40.67 23.02
CA HIS A 335 -2.84 40.04 22.86
C HIS A 335 -2.96 39.43 21.40
N PRO A 336 -4.12 38.94 20.91
CA PRO A 336 -4.57 37.55 20.80
C PRO A 336 -4.65 36.97 19.36
N MET A 337 -4.61 35.64 19.19
CA MET A 337 -5.42 34.94 18.18
C MET A 337 -5.53 33.44 18.50
N GLN A 338 -6.79 32.98 18.56
CA GLN A 338 -7.27 31.59 18.38
C GLN A 338 -7.10 30.59 19.53
N SER A 339 -8.00 30.70 20.52
CA SER A 339 -8.57 29.55 21.24
C SER A 339 -10.00 29.38 20.75
N ASN A 340 -10.32 28.23 20.14
CA ASN A 340 -11.62 27.55 20.19
C ASN A 340 -11.66 26.38 19.20
N ILE A 341 -11.13 25.19 19.55
CA ILE A 341 -11.70 23.89 19.11
C ILE A 341 -11.46 22.86 20.22
N ILE A 342 -12.16 23.03 21.35
CA ILE A 342 -12.60 21.90 22.19
C ILE A 342 -14.12 22.07 22.30
N SER A 343 -14.84 21.73 21.23
CA SER A 343 -16.31 21.56 21.26
C SER A 343 -16.89 20.84 20.04
N THR A 344 -16.19 19.86 19.44
CA THR A 344 -16.80 19.00 18.40
C THR A 344 -16.32 17.55 18.46
N ILE A 345 -16.30 16.95 19.66
CA ILE A 345 -16.21 15.48 19.82
C ILE A 345 -17.54 14.90 20.37
N ILE A 346 -18.56 15.74 20.56
CA ILE A 346 -19.93 15.31 20.86
C ILE A 346 -20.86 15.95 19.82
N SER A 347 -20.69 15.59 18.54
CA SER A 347 -21.75 15.73 17.51
C SER A 347 -21.55 14.87 16.25
N ASN A 348 -20.62 13.90 16.21
CA ASN A 348 -20.52 12.94 15.09
C ASN A 348 -20.77 11.48 15.52
N ARG A 349 -21.52 11.30 16.61
CA ARG A 349 -21.97 9.99 17.06
C ARG A 349 -23.45 9.78 16.74
N THR A 350 -23.89 10.04 15.51
CA THR A 350 -25.22 9.66 15.00
C THR A 350 -25.36 9.78 13.46
N GLU A 351 -24.32 9.55 12.66
CA GLU A 351 -24.52 9.40 11.20
C GLU A 351 -23.61 8.31 10.64
N ASN A 352 -23.88 7.04 10.98
CA ASN A 352 -23.52 5.92 10.12
C ASN A 352 -24.39 4.69 10.40
N THR A 353 -25.71 4.89 10.35
CA THR A 353 -26.70 3.80 10.24
C THR A 353 -27.75 4.25 9.22
N ASN A 354 -27.40 4.18 7.94
CA ASN A 354 -28.37 4.04 6.84
C ASN A 354 -27.61 3.70 5.55
N TYR A 355 -27.26 2.42 5.40
CA TYR A 355 -27.14 1.79 4.09
C TYR A 355 -28.07 0.59 4.09
N ASP A 356 -29.37 0.89 4.09
CA ASP A 356 -30.41 -0.06 3.76
C ASP A 356 -31.06 0.38 2.44
N SER A 357 -31.14 -0.56 1.50
CA SER A 357 -31.87 -0.50 0.23
C SER A 357 -31.39 0.46 -0.87
N MET A 358 -30.27 0.11 -1.52
CA MET A 358 -30.16 0.31 -2.97
C MET A 358 -30.05 -1.06 -3.64
N GLN A 359 -31.10 -1.43 -4.36
CA GLN A 359 -31.18 -2.65 -5.14
C GLN A 359 -30.01 -2.73 -6.13
N MET A 360 -29.21 -3.78 -6.01
CA MET A 360 -28.27 -4.24 -7.02
C MET A 360 -29.04 -4.70 -8.26
N PRO A 361 -28.64 -4.35 -9.49
CA PRO A 361 -29.09 -5.07 -10.67
C PRO A 361 -28.52 -6.49 -10.63
N TYR A 362 -29.41 -7.47 -10.82
CA TYR A 362 -29.12 -8.90 -10.88
C TYR A 362 -27.96 -9.21 -11.83
N LEU A 363 -26.92 -9.88 -11.32
CA LEU A 363 -25.94 -10.58 -12.16
C LEU A 363 -26.62 -11.84 -12.74
N PRO A 364 -26.57 -12.07 -14.07
CA PRO A 364 -27.06 -13.32 -14.64
C PRO A 364 -26.17 -14.49 -14.21
N ARG A 365 -26.80 -15.56 -13.69
CA ARG A 365 -26.14 -16.84 -13.41
C ARG A 365 -25.54 -17.40 -14.71
N THR A 366 -24.28 -17.78 -14.67
CA THR A 366 -23.66 -18.63 -15.69
C THR A 366 -24.36 -19.99 -15.73
N PRO A 367 -24.67 -20.56 -16.90
CA PRO A 367 -25.32 -21.86 -16.99
C PRO A 367 -24.39 -22.99 -16.54
N GLU A 368 -24.92 -23.87 -15.70
CA GLU A 368 -24.30 -25.13 -15.28
C GLU A 368 -23.96 -25.99 -16.49
N PHE A 369 -22.71 -26.43 -16.59
CA PHE A 369 -22.30 -27.51 -17.48
C PHE A 369 -22.86 -28.83 -16.93
N THR A 370 -23.85 -29.38 -17.61
CA THR A 370 -24.22 -30.79 -17.46
C THR A 370 -23.15 -31.67 -18.13
N PRO A 371 -22.63 -32.71 -17.48
CA PRO A 371 -21.73 -33.66 -18.12
C PRO A 371 -22.54 -34.54 -19.08
N LEU A 372 -22.13 -34.58 -20.36
CA LEU A 372 -22.62 -35.53 -21.35
C LEU A 372 -22.20 -36.95 -20.95
N ARG A 373 -23.17 -37.88 -21.03
CA ARG A 373 -22.98 -39.32 -20.93
C ARG A 373 -22.28 -39.89 -22.15
#